data_AF-A0A2V9BMP2-F1
#
_entry.id   AF-A0A2V9BMP2-F1
#
_cell.length_a   1.000
_cell.length_b   1.000
_cell.length_c   1.000
_cell.angle_alpha   90.00
_cell.angle_beta   90.00
_cell.angle_gamma   90.00
#
_symmetry.space_group_name_H-M   'P 1'
#
loop_
_entity.id
_entity.type
_entity.pdbx_description
1 polymer ?
#
loop_
_entity_poly.entity_id
_entity_poly.type
_entity_poly.pdbx_seq_one_letter_code
_entity_poly.pdbx_strand_id
1 'polypeptide(L)'
;MDRKVLLNYLPDTAPSNLAVFVLPGASVAAVRKEIEQAASNYRILIFANGDLRAQAVQVFDRTFAITYALEAVAVLVAVMGVAGALLALVIDRRRELGLLRYLGASGQQLRTLILAEAGLLGFLANLS
;
A
#
# COMPACT_ATOMS: atom_id res chain seq x y z
N MET A 1 36.11 -19.60 9.98
CA MET A 1 35.91 -20.50 8.83
C MET A 1 37.14 -20.41 7.93
N ASP A 2 37.82 -21.53 7.73
CA ASP A 2 39.15 -21.59 7.12
C ASP A 2 39.13 -21.45 5.60
N ARG A 3 39.97 -20.54 5.09
CA ARG A 3 40.17 -20.22 3.66
C ARG A 3 40.52 -21.45 2.81
N LYS A 4 41.08 -22.50 3.40
CA LYS A 4 41.48 -23.74 2.71
C LYS A 4 40.30 -24.67 2.38
N VAL A 5 39.19 -24.61 3.12
CA VAL A 5 38.03 -25.48 2.89
C VAL A 5 37.14 -24.95 1.77
N LEU A 6 37.09 -23.62 1.59
CA LEU A 6 36.34 -22.95 0.51
C LEU A 6 36.87 -23.24 -0.90
N LEU A 7 38.13 -23.64 -1.05
CA LEU A 7 38.77 -23.87 -2.34
C LEU A 7 38.58 -25.29 -2.90
N ASN A 8 38.04 -26.23 -2.12
CA ASN A 8 37.84 -27.62 -2.55
C ASN A 8 36.51 -27.87 -3.28
N TYR A 9 35.56 -26.92 -3.25
CA TYR A 9 34.20 -27.10 -3.79
C TYR A 9 33.86 -26.19 -4.98
N LEU A 10 34.81 -25.38 -5.46
CA LEU A 10 34.60 -24.46 -6.60
C LEU A 10 35.46 -24.92 -7.79
N PRO A 11 34.86 -25.47 -8.86
CA PRO A 11 35.60 -26.02 -10.01
C PRO A 11 36.10 -24.98 -11.03
N ASP A 12 36.01 -23.67 -10.77
CA ASP A 12 36.48 -22.65 -11.69
C ASP A 12 37.11 -21.47 -10.95
N THR A 13 38.40 -21.23 -11.22
CA THR A 13 39.21 -20.11 -10.70
C THR A 13 39.11 -18.86 -11.58
N ALA A 14 38.12 -18.79 -12.48
CA ALA A 14 37.78 -17.56 -13.17
C ALA A 14 36.94 -16.70 -12.22
N PRO A 15 37.31 -15.43 -11.95
CA PRO A 15 36.52 -14.54 -11.11
C PRO A 15 35.11 -14.38 -11.70
N SER A 16 34.13 -15.09 -11.14
CA SER A 16 32.76 -15.07 -11.65
C SER A 16 32.01 -13.81 -11.23
N ASN A 17 32.40 -13.19 -10.11
CA ASN A 17 31.78 -11.97 -9.57
C ASN A 17 32.84 -11.05 -8.94
N LEU A 18 32.76 -9.74 -9.20
CA LEU A 18 33.62 -8.71 -8.62
C LEU A 18 32.74 -7.63 -7.96
N ALA A 19 32.95 -7.39 -6.66
CA ALA A 19 32.28 -6.31 -5.95
C ALA A 19 33.15 -5.03 -6.00
N VAL A 20 32.65 -3.98 -6.65
CA VAL A 20 33.34 -2.69 -6.74
C VAL A 20 32.70 -1.70 -5.77
N PHE A 21 33.48 -1.21 -4.81
CA PHE A 21 33.05 -0.17 -3.87
C PHE A 21 33.51 1.20 -4.38
N VAL A 22 32.56 2.10 -4.56
CA VAL A 22 32.82 3.47 -5.01
C VAL A 22 33.07 4.37 -3.79
N LEU A 23 34.08 5.23 -3.87
CA LEU A 23 34.40 6.21 -2.83
C LEU A 23 33.21 7.16 -2.57
N PRO A 24 32.98 7.61 -1.32
CA PRO A 24 31.88 8.52 -1.01
C PRO A 24 32.02 9.83 -1.79
N GLY A 25 31.07 10.10 -2.69
CA GLY A 25 31.06 11.30 -3.54
C GLY A 25 31.31 11.06 -5.03
N ALA A 26 31.72 9.86 -5.43
CA ALA A 26 31.82 9.51 -6.85
C ALA A 26 30.47 8.96 -7.38
N SER A 27 30.08 9.38 -8.58
CA SER A 27 28.80 8.99 -9.18
C SER A 27 28.86 7.55 -9.69
N VAL A 28 28.02 6.69 -9.09
CA VAL A 28 27.90 5.26 -9.44
C VAL A 28 27.61 5.08 -10.94
N ALA A 29 26.88 6.01 -11.56
CA ALA A 29 26.58 6.01 -12.98
C ALA A 29 27.81 6.25 -13.88
N ALA A 30 28.74 7.14 -13.48
CA ALA A 30 29.95 7.41 -14.25
C ALA A 30 30.93 6.24 -14.15
N VAL A 31 31.11 5.70 -12.94
CA VAL A 31 31.98 4.53 -12.69
C VAL A 31 31.45 3.29 -13.43
N ARG A 32 30.13 3.09 -13.45
CA ARG A 32 29.50 2.03 -14.25
C ARG A 32 29.86 2.14 -15.73
N LYS A 33 29.73 3.35 -16.30
CA LYS A 33 30.02 3.59 -17.71
C LYS A 33 31.50 3.36 -18.06
N GLU A 34 32.42 3.74 -17.17
CA GLU A 34 33.85 3.46 -17.33
C GLU A 34 34.16 1.97 -17.27
N ILE A 35 33.52 1.23 -16.35
CA ILE A 35 33.69 -0.23 -16.23
C ILE A 35 33.09 -0.94 -17.46
N GLU A 36 31.92 -0.52 -17.94
CA GLU A 36 31.30 -1.04 -19.17
C GLU A 36 32.21 -0.82 -20.40
N GLN A 37 32.86 0.34 -20.48
CA GLN A 37 33.80 0.66 -21.56
C GLN A 37 35.11 -0.14 -21.44
N ALA A 38 35.67 -0.28 -20.24
CA ALA A 38 36.90 -1.05 -20.01
C ALA A 38 36.69 -2.56 -20.18
N ALA A 39 35.47 -3.05 -19.95
CA ALA A 39 35.10 -4.45 -20.07
C ALA A 39 34.40 -4.80 -21.39
N SER A 40 34.46 -3.95 -22.42
CA SER A 40 33.76 -4.15 -23.70
C SER A 40 34.10 -5.47 -24.42
N ASN A 41 35.23 -6.11 -24.08
CA ASN A 41 35.67 -7.40 -24.63
C ASN A 41 35.22 -8.62 -23.79
N TYR A 42 34.50 -8.41 -22.68
CA TYR A 42 34.00 -9.47 -21.80
C TYR A 42 32.49 -9.36 -21.62
N ARG A 43 31.78 -10.50 -21.62
CA ARG A 43 30.32 -10.54 -21.40
C ARG A 43 30.02 -10.46 -19.90
N ILE A 44 30.13 -9.27 -19.32
CA ILE A 44 29.93 -9.04 -17.88
C ILE A 44 28.51 -8.56 -17.60
N LEU A 45 27.85 -9.16 -16.60
CA LEU A 45 26.58 -8.68 -16.05
C LEU A 45 26.88 -7.77 -14.86
N ILE A 46 26.65 -6.47 -15.00
CA ILE A 46 26.88 -5.49 -13.95
C ILE A 46 25.55 -5.25 -13.22
N PHE A 47 25.45 -5.72 -11.98
CA PHE A 47 24.32 -5.43 -11.09
C PHE A 47 24.71 -4.28 -10.16
N ALA A 48 24.17 -3.09 -10.42
CA ALA A 48 24.30 -1.99 -9.47
C ALA A 48 23.34 -2.22 -8.29
N ASN A 49 23.82 -2.06 -7.05
CA ASN A 49 22.99 -2.21 -5.83
C ASN A 49 21.71 -1.33 -5.84
N GLY A 50 21.69 -0.25 -6.61
CA GLY A 50 20.50 0.60 -6.78
C GLY A 50 19.36 -0.04 -7.58
N ASP A 51 19.67 -0.89 -8.56
CA ASP A 51 18.68 -1.49 -9.46
C ASP A 51 17.88 -2.60 -8.75
N LEU A 52 18.52 -3.35 -7.85
CA LEU A 52 17.86 -4.36 -7.01
C LEU A 52 16.89 -3.72 -6.01
N ARG A 53 17.28 -2.58 -5.42
CA ARG A 53 16.42 -1.84 -4.49
C ARG A 53 15.24 -1.20 -5.23
N ALA A 54 15.46 -0.66 -6.42
CA ALA A 54 14.40 -0.07 -7.24
C ALA A 54 13.37 -1.11 -7.72
N GLN A 55 13.83 -2.29 -8.15
CA GLN A 55 12.92 -3.37 -8.54
C GLN A 55 12.13 -3.92 -7.34
N ALA A 56 12.77 -4.09 -6.19
CA ALA A 56 12.08 -4.49 -4.97
C ALA A 56 10.98 -3.47 -4.60
N VAL A 57 11.30 -2.17 -4.58
CA VAL A 57 10.33 -1.10 -4.27
C VAL A 57 9.17 -1.08 -5.26
N GLN A 58 9.39 -1.27 -6.57
CA GLN A 58 8.29 -1.31 -7.55
C GLN A 58 7.33 -2.49 -7.36
N VAL A 59 7.84 -3.66 -6.97
CA VAL A 59 6.98 -4.82 -6.67
C VAL A 59 6.15 -4.54 -5.42
N PHE A 60 6.77 -3.96 -4.38
CA PHE A 60 6.05 -3.54 -3.18
C PHE A 60 4.97 -2.50 -3.48
N ASP A 61 5.27 -1.46 -4.27
CA ASP A 61 4.31 -0.40 -4.62
C ASP A 61 3.05 -0.96 -5.29
N ARG A 62 3.20 -1.98 -6.16
CA ARG A 62 2.05 -2.65 -6.81
C ARG A 62 1.20 -3.42 -5.81
N THR A 63 1.81 -4.17 -4.91
CA THR A 63 1.07 -4.91 -3.88
C THR A 63 0.34 -3.96 -2.93
N PHE A 64 0.99 -2.86 -2.52
CA PHE A 64 0.35 -1.81 -1.72
C PHE A 64 -0.83 -1.17 -2.46
N ALA A 65 -0.69 -0.86 -3.75
CA ALA A 65 -1.78 -0.30 -4.55
C ALA A 65 -3.01 -1.21 -4.61
N ILE A 66 -2.81 -2.53 -4.71
CA ILE A 66 -3.92 -3.51 -4.69
C ILE A 66 -4.61 -3.51 -3.32
N THR A 67 -3.84 -3.51 -2.22
CA THR A 67 -4.41 -3.46 -0.86
C THR A 67 -5.24 -2.19 -0.66
N TYR A 68 -4.73 -1.02 -1.06
CA TYR A 68 -5.47 0.24 -0.96
C TYR A 68 -6.74 0.24 -1.81
N ALA A 69 -6.71 -0.36 -3.01
CA ALA A 69 -7.90 -0.50 -3.83
C ALA A 69 -8.97 -1.37 -3.15
N LEU A 70 -8.58 -2.49 -2.55
CA LEU A 70 -9.48 -3.36 -1.79
C LEU A 70 -10.05 -2.68 -0.54
N GLU A 71 -9.23 -1.91 0.17
CA GLU A 71 -9.65 -1.10 1.32
C GLU A 71 -10.73 -0.08 0.93
N ALA A 72 -10.52 0.66 -0.17
CA ALA A 72 -11.49 1.62 -0.68
C ALA A 72 -12.83 0.95 -1.05
N VAL A 73 -12.78 -0.23 -1.67
CA VAL A 73 -13.99 -1.02 -1.97
C VAL A 73 -14.69 -1.46 -0.69
N ALA A 74 -13.96 -1.95 0.32
CA ALA A 74 -14.53 -2.38 1.59
C ALA A 74 -15.25 -1.24 2.31
N VAL A 75 -14.63 -0.05 2.37
CA VAL A 75 -15.23 1.16 2.93
C VAL A 75 -16.50 1.54 2.17
N LEU A 76 -16.47 1.51 0.84
CA LEU A 76 -17.63 1.83 0.01
C LEU A 76 -18.80 0.88 0.28
N VAL A 77 -18.54 -0.43 0.35
CA VAL A 77 -19.55 -1.44 0.70
C VAL A 77 -20.10 -1.22 2.09
N ALA A 78 -19.26 -0.92 3.08
CA ALA A 78 -19.69 -0.64 4.45
C ALA A 78 -20.62 0.58 4.51
N VAL A 79 -20.25 1.70 3.85
CA VAL A 79 -21.07 2.91 3.78
C VAL A 79 -22.41 2.64 3.11
N MET A 80 -22.42 1.89 2.00
CA MET A 80 -23.66 1.50 1.33
C MET A 80 -24.56 0.64 2.22
N GLY A 81 -23.98 -0.31 2.97
CA GLY A 81 -24.72 -1.15 3.92
C GLY A 81 -25.36 -0.33 5.04
N VAL A 82 -24.60 0.57 5.66
CA VAL A 82 -25.09 1.48 6.70
C VAL A 82 -26.19 2.39 6.15
N ALA A 83 -25.99 2.99 4.97
CA ALA A 83 -26.99 3.81 4.32
C ALA A 83 -28.28 3.03 4.03
N GLY A 84 -28.17 1.79 3.52
CA GLY A 84 -29.31 0.90 3.29
C GLY A 84 -30.08 0.58 4.56
N ALA A 85 -29.38 0.23 5.64
CA ALA A 85 -29.99 -0.03 6.95
C ALA A 85 -30.70 1.19 7.52
N LEU A 86 -30.08 2.38 7.44
CA LEU A 86 -30.69 3.64 7.86
C LEU A 86 -31.92 3.99 7.02
N LEU A 87 -31.87 3.76 5.71
CA LEU A 87 -33.02 3.98 4.82
C LEU A 87 -34.18 3.05 5.19
N ALA A 88 -33.91 1.77 5.43
CA ALA A 88 -34.91 0.81 5.90
C ALA A 88 -35.53 1.25 7.24
N LEU A 89 -34.68 1.62 8.22
CA LEU A 89 -35.13 2.13 9.51
C LEU A 89 -36.00 3.38 9.38
N VAL A 90 -35.63 4.31 8.49
CA VAL A 90 -36.42 5.52 8.22
C VAL A 90 -37.73 5.20 7.53
N ILE A 91 -37.79 4.21 6.63
CA ILE A 91 -39.04 3.79 5.99
C ILE A 91 -40.01 3.21 7.01
N ASP A 92 -39.53 2.32 7.89
CA ASP A 92 -40.34 1.75 8.97
C ASP A 92 -40.80 2.83 9.94
N ARG A 93 -39.87 3.67 10.42
CA ARG A 93 -40.21 4.81 11.28
C ARG A 93 -41.09 5.84 10.58
N ARG A 94 -41.06 5.99 9.25
CA ARG A 94 -41.96 6.93 8.54
C ARG A 94 -43.41 6.55 8.66
N ARG A 95 -43.75 5.25 8.73
CA ARG A 95 -45.13 4.81 8.98
C ARG A 95 -45.56 5.17 10.40
N GLU A 96 -44.70 4.93 11.38
CA GLU A 96 -44.93 5.31 12.79
C GLU A 96 -44.99 6.83 13.00
N LEU A 97 -44.10 7.58 12.35
CA LEU A 97 -44.08 9.04 12.35
C LEU A 97 -45.25 9.64 11.56
N GLY A 98 -45.78 8.94 10.56
CA GLY A 98 -47.01 9.34 9.90
C GLY A 98 -48.18 9.34 10.87
N LEU A 99 -48.25 8.32 11.73
CA LEU A 99 -49.21 8.24 12.84
C LEU A 99 -48.90 9.29 13.93
N LEU A 100 -47.62 9.48 14.29
CA LEU A 100 -47.23 10.50 15.28
C LEU A 100 -47.35 11.94 14.76
N ARG A 101 -47.24 12.21 13.45
CA ARG A 101 -47.54 13.52 12.84
C ARG A 101 -49.03 13.81 12.86
N TYR A 102 -49.86 12.79 12.67
CA TYR A 102 -51.29 12.90 12.95
C TYR A 102 -51.56 13.25 14.43
N LEU A 103 -50.64 12.89 15.34
CA LEU A 103 -50.61 13.28 16.75
C LEU A 103 -49.74 14.53 17.07
N GLY A 104 -49.13 15.19 16.06
CA GLY A 104 -48.40 16.46 16.21
C GLY A 104 -46.86 16.44 16.27
N ALA A 105 -46.18 15.30 16.09
CA ALA A 105 -44.70 15.23 16.20
C ALA A 105 -43.94 15.75 14.95
N SER A 106 -42.86 16.52 15.16
CA SER A 106 -42.07 17.17 14.10
C SER A 106 -41.03 16.24 13.45
N GLY A 107 -41.14 16.03 12.13
CA GLY A 107 -40.15 15.26 11.35
C GLY A 107 -38.75 15.89 11.27
N GLN A 108 -38.58 17.16 11.65
CA GLN A 108 -37.25 17.79 11.74
C GLN A 108 -36.45 17.25 12.92
N GLN A 109 -37.08 16.98 14.07
CA GLN A 109 -36.36 16.44 15.24
C GLN A 109 -35.73 15.09 14.95
N LEU A 110 -36.46 14.18 14.29
CA LEU A 110 -35.90 12.86 13.98
C LEU A 110 -34.72 12.96 13.02
N ARG A 111 -34.81 13.85 12.02
CA ARG A 111 -33.76 14.01 11.02
C ARG A 111 -32.47 14.57 11.64
N THR A 112 -32.59 15.54 12.55
CA THR A 112 -31.44 16.06 13.31
C THR A 112 -30.84 14.99 14.21
N LEU A 113 -31.67 14.17 14.85
CA LEU A 113 -31.22 13.12 15.76
C LEU A 113 -30.42 12.03 15.02
N ILE A 114 -30.92 11.54 13.87
CA ILE A 114 -30.23 10.55 13.06
C ILE A 114 -28.89 11.10 12.52
N LEU A 115 -28.86 12.36 12.10
CA LEU A 115 -27.63 13.00 11.62
C LEU A 115 -26.60 13.16 12.75
N ALA A 116 -27.05 13.51 13.96
CA ALA A 116 -26.18 13.61 15.13
C ALA A 116 -25.62 12.24 15.54
N GLU A 117 -26.44 11.20 15.52
CA GLU A 117 -26.06 9.83 15.86
C GLU A 117 -25.05 9.26 14.86
N ALA A 118 -25.29 9.46 13.55
CA ALA A 118 -24.35 9.08 12.50
C ALA A 118 -23.02 9.85 12.61
N GLY A 119 -23.06 11.15 12.92
CA GLY A 119 -21.87 11.98 13.13
C GLY A 119 -21.04 11.52 14.33
N LEU A 120 -21.69 11.18 15.44
CA LEU A 120 -21.05 10.65 16.65
C LEU A 120 -20.39 9.29 16.40
N LEU A 121 -21.07 8.37 15.73
CA LEU A 121 -20.49 7.06 15.38
C LEU A 121 -19.29 7.20 14.45
N GLY A 122 -19.37 8.10 13.46
CA GLY A 122 -18.24 8.41 12.58
C GLY A 122 -17.05 9.04 13.34
N PHE A 123 -17.32 9.93 14.28
CA PHE A 123 -16.28 10.57 15.10
C PHE A 123 -15.59 9.57 16.03
N LEU A 124 -16.36 8.69 16.69
CA LEU A 124 -15.82 7.65 17.56
C LEU A 124 -14.98 6.63 16.80
N ALA A 125 -15.40 6.24 15.59
CA ALA A 125 -14.64 5.31 14.75
C ALA A 125 -13.28 5.86 14.29
N ASN A 126 -13.09 7.19 14.25
CA ASN A 126 -11.81 7.81 13.94
C ASN A 126 -10.88 7.91 15.17
N LEU A 127 -11.46 7.90 16.39
CA LEU A 127 -10.73 8.09 17.64
C LEU A 127 -10.22 6.76 18.24
N SER A 128 -10.81 5.62 17.86
CA SER A 128 -10.39 4.26 18.24
C SER A 128 -9.37 3.66 17.27
#